data_AF-X1EBT7-F1
#
_entry.id   AF-X1EBT7-F1
#
_cell.length_a   1.000
_cell.length_b   1.000
_cell.length_c   1.000
_cell.angle_alpha   90.00
_cell.angle_beta   90.00
_cell.angle_gamma   90.00
#
_symmetry.space_group_name_H-M   'P 1'
#
loop_
_entity.id
_entity.type
_entity.pdbx_description
1 polymer ?
#
loop_
_entity_poly.entity_id
_entity_poly.type
_entity_poly.pdbx_seq_one_letter_code
_entity_poly.pdbx_strand_id
1 'polypeptide(L)'
;MFFLIKYREGEYKKESKMSLASVYYGDVWGTAEEKLSSLKNRKLLELSEQGDFFDTIKPRQPFYLLNRHETSVEDSEQWEKFFDFREDMFHIAQIGVQTSRDELSIDYDHTRLKNRFEDFFDRNITVKELISKYNLAKWKGN
;
A
#
# COMPACT_ATOMS: atom_id res chain seq x y z
N MET A 1 6.28 -12.14 2.55
CA MET A 1 4.91 -12.46 2.07
C MET A 1 4.93 -13.61 1.09
N PHE A 2 4.28 -14.72 1.45
CA PHE A 2 4.08 -15.87 0.56
C PHE A 2 2.60 -16.25 0.55
N PHE A 3 2.07 -16.57 -0.63
CA PHE A 3 0.71 -17.09 -0.80
C PHE A 3 0.79 -18.51 -1.33
N LEU A 4 0.06 -19.42 -0.69
CA LEU A 4 -0.15 -20.76 -1.22
C LEU A 4 -1.63 -20.93 -1.56
N ILE A 5 -1.93 -20.99 -2.86
CA ILE A 5 -3.29 -21.23 -3.35
C ILE A 5 -3.35 -22.70 -3.76
N LYS A 6 -4.07 -23.50 -2.96
CA LYS A 6 -4.27 -24.91 -3.26
C LYS A 6 -5.62 -25.09 -3.95
N TYR A 7 -5.58 -25.44 -5.24
CA TYR A 7 -6.74 -26.01 -5.90
C TYR A 7 -6.91 -27.45 -5.41
N ARG A 8 -8.12 -27.86 -5.04
CA ARG A 8 -8.40 -29.30 -4.88
C ARG A 8 -8.35 -29.92 -6.27
N GLU A 9 -7.54 -30.96 -6.44
CA GLU A 9 -7.67 -31.87 -7.58
C GLU A 9 -9.02 -32.59 -7.46
N GLY A 10 -10.04 -31.99 -8.05
CA GLY A 10 -11.27 -32.68 -8.41
C GLY A 10 -11.21 -32.96 -9.89
N GLU A 11 -11.31 -34.24 -10.28
CA GLU A 11 -11.65 -34.60 -11.65
C GLU A 11 -12.80 -33.72 -12.13
N TYR A 12 -12.68 -33.16 -13.34
CA TYR A 12 -13.74 -32.37 -13.99
C TYR A 12 -15.00 -33.25 -14.19
N LYS A 13 -15.80 -33.39 -13.14
CA LYS A 13 -17.16 -33.91 -13.22
C LYS A 13 -18.10 -32.71 -13.22
N LYS A 14 -18.59 -32.43 -14.42
CA LYS A 14 -19.81 -31.65 -14.69
C LYS A 14 -20.84 -32.01 -13.62
N GLU A 15 -21.34 -31.01 -12.87
CA GLU A 15 -22.48 -31.11 -11.93
C GLU A 15 -22.24 -31.49 -10.46
N SER A 16 -21.11 -31.13 -9.83
CA SER A 16 -21.09 -30.97 -8.37
C SER A 16 -20.77 -29.52 -8.01
N LYS A 17 -21.48 -28.95 -7.02
CA LYS A 17 -21.17 -27.62 -6.46
C LYS A 17 -19.69 -27.59 -6.05
N MET A 18 -18.83 -27.05 -6.91
CA MET A 18 -17.42 -26.88 -6.60
C MET A 18 -17.31 -25.97 -5.38
N SER A 19 -16.83 -26.53 -4.27
CA SER A 19 -16.40 -25.73 -3.12
C SER A 19 -15.29 -24.78 -3.57
N LEU A 20 -15.37 -23.51 -3.16
CA LEU A 20 -14.35 -22.50 -3.44
C LEU A 20 -12.96 -22.96 -2.97
N ALA A 21 -11.90 -22.40 -3.56
CA ALA A 21 -10.52 -22.69 -3.18
C ALA A 21 -10.20 -22.18 -1.76
N SER A 22 -9.33 -22.90 -1.05
CA SER A 22 -8.80 -22.48 0.24
C SER A 22 -7.59 -21.57 0.06
N VAL A 23 -7.52 -20.48 0.84
CA VAL A 23 -6.40 -19.53 0.83
C VAL A 23 -5.63 -19.65 2.15
N TYR A 24 -4.31 -19.80 2.05
CA TYR A 24 -3.40 -19.87 3.19
C TYR A 24 -2.42 -18.70 3.14
N TYR A 25 -2.26 -18.02 4.27
CA TYR A 25 -1.40 -16.84 4.43
C TYR A 25 -0.31 -17.10 5.47
N GLY A 26 0.93 -16.80 5.10
CA GLY A 26 2.08 -16.85 6.00
C GLY A 26 3.00 -15.67 5.71
N ASP A 27 3.46 -15.01 6.77
CA ASP A 27 4.40 -13.90 6.64
C ASP A 27 5.78 -14.25 7.23
N VAL A 28 6.81 -13.77 6.53
CA VAL A 28 8.20 -13.89 6.96
C VAL A 28 8.72 -12.48 7.20
N TRP A 29 8.88 -12.14 8.47
CA TRP A 29 9.36 -10.84 8.94
C TRP A 29 10.69 -11.00 9.68
N GLY A 30 11.33 -9.89 10.04
CA GLY A 30 12.68 -9.87 10.64
C GLY A 30 13.78 -9.40 9.68
N THR A 31 15.02 -9.55 10.12
CA THR A 31 16.26 -9.24 9.37
C THR A 31 16.42 -10.14 8.15
N ALA A 32 17.35 -9.79 7.26
CA ALA A 32 17.62 -10.59 6.06
C ALA A 32 18.10 -12.00 6.41
N GLU A 33 18.96 -12.12 7.43
CA GLU A 33 19.52 -13.37 7.93
C GLU A 33 18.45 -14.26 8.57
N GLU A 34 17.57 -13.67 9.38
CA GLU A 34 16.44 -14.39 10.01
C GLU A 34 15.46 -14.92 8.96
N LYS A 35 15.13 -14.08 7.96
CA LYS A 35 14.28 -14.50 6.83
C LYS A 35 14.88 -15.69 6.09
N LEU A 36 16.16 -15.61 5.73
CA LEU A 36 16.84 -16.68 5.01
C LEU A 36 16.95 -17.97 5.85
N SER A 37 17.22 -17.84 7.14
CA SER A 37 17.29 -18.98 8.08
C SER A 37 15.93 -19.64 8.25
N SER A 38 14.85 -18.84 8.34
CA SER A 38 13.48 -19.36 8.44
C SER A 38 13.06 -20.18 7.21
N LEU A 39 13.56 -19.82 6.02
CA LEU A 39 13.29 -20.55 4.77
C LEU A 39 14.13 -21.82 4.65
N LYS A 40 15.41 -21.76 5.04
CA LYS A 40 16.34 -22.91 4.96
C LYS A 40 15.92 -24.07 5.86
N ASN A 41 15.32 -23.77 7.01
CA ASN A 41 15.03 -24.75 8.05
C ASN A 41 13.62 -25.36 7.95
N ARG A 42 12.81 -25.00 6.94
CA ARG A 42 11.42 -25.47 6.79
C ARG A 42 11.24 -26.24 5.49
N LYS A 43 10.55 -27.38 5.55
CA LYS A 43 10.12 -28.10 4.33
C LYS A 43 8.83 -27.48 3.78
N LEU A 44 8.65 -27.48 2.45
CA LEU A 44 7.40 -27.03 1.79
C LEU A 44 6.13 -27.73 2.32
N LEU A 45 6.27 -28.95 2.85
CA LEU A 45 5.17 -29.71 3.48
C LEU A 45 4.87 -29.27 4.93
N GLU A 46 5.86 -28.78 5.68
CA GLU A 46 5.68 -28.14 7.00
C GLU A 46 5.13 -26.70 6.85
N LEU A 47 5.21 -26.19 5.62
CA LEU A 47 4.58 -24.98 5.11
C LEU A 47 3.20 -25.28 4.48
N SER A 48 2.55 -26.39 4.80
CA SER A 48 1.21 -26.74 4.32
C SER A 48 0.21 -26.91 5.47
N GLU A 49 -1.05 -27.23 5.18
CA GLU A 49 -2.26 -27.29 6.06
C GLU A 49 -2.07 -27.83 7.50
N GLN A 50 -0.99 -28.53 7.80
CA GLN A 50 -0.68 -29.17 9.08
C GLN A 50 0.39 -28.46 9.92
N GLY A 51 0.95 -27.34 9.45
CA GLY A 51 1.98 -26.57 10.18
C GLY A 51 1.45 -25.24 10.72
N ASP A 52 1.94 -24.83 11.90
CA ASP A 52 1.58 -23.57 12.60
C ASP A 52 2.02 -22.27 11.89
N PHE A 53 2.47 -22.36 10.64
CA PHE A 53 3.01 -21.21 9.91
C PHE A 53 1.98 -20.49 9.04
N PHE A 54 0.95 -21.21 8.59
CA PHE A 54 -0.08 -20.65 7.71
C PHE A 54 -1.41 -20.52 8.42
N ASP A 55 -1.97 -19.32 8.36
CA ASP A 55 -3.36 -19.07 8.73
C ASP A 55 -4.27 -19.32 7.52
N THR A 56 -5.43 -19.93 7.76
CA THR A 56 -6.47 -20.05 6.72
C THR A 56 -7.26 -18.75 6.64
N ILE A 57 -7.32 -18.15 5.44
CA ILE A 57 -8.06 -16.90 5.19
C ILE A 57 -9.32 -17.20 4.37
N LYS A 58 -10.42 -16.53 4.73
CA LYS A 58 -11.64 -16.47 3.92
C LYS A 58 -11.70 -15.13 3.19
N PRO A 59 -11.43 -15.08 1.87
CA PRO A 59 -11.50 -13.85 1.09
C PRO A 59 -12.89 -13.22 1.16
N ARG A 60 -12.95 -11.88 1.18
CA ARG A 60 -14.21 -11.11 1.18
C ARG A 60 -14.07 -9.88 0.30
N GLN A 61 -15.14 -9.48 -0.38
CA GLN A 61 -15.16 -8.22 -1.11
C GLN A 61 -15.34 -7.03 -0.13
N PRO A 62 -14.75 -5.85 -0.38
CA PRO A 62 -13.78 -5.52 -1.43
C PRO A 62 -12.32 -5.81 -1.01
N PHE A 63 -12.09 -6.59 0.05
CA PHE A 63 -10.76 -6.81 0.63
C PHE A 63 -9.91 -7.79 -0.19
N TYR A 64 -9.12 -7.24 -1.11
CA TYR A 64 -8.24 -8.02 -2.01
C TYR A 64 -6.86 -8.34 -1.42
N LEU A 65 -6.51 -7.79 -0.26
CA LEU A 65 -5.13 -7.90 0.26
C LEU A 65 -4.77 -9.29 0.80
N LEU A 66 -5.75 -10.19 0.95
CA LEU A 66 -5.57 -11.60 1.36
C LEU A 66 -4.60 -11.76 2.54
N ASN A 67 -4.55 -10.78 3.42
CA ASN A 67 -3.67 -10.70 4.57
C ASN A 67 -4.48 -10.85 5.86
N ARG A 68 -3.78 -11.14 6.95
CA ARG A 68 -4.36 -11.17 8.29
C ARG A 68 -4.72 -9.74 8.71
N HIS A 69 -5.98 -9.37 8.56
CA HIS A 69 -6.52 -8.20 9.26
C HIS A 69 -6.87 -8.62 10.69
N GLU A 70 -6.41 -7.85 11.67
CA GLU A 70 -6.76 -8.07 13.09
C GLU A 70 -8.21 -7.70 13.40
N THR A 71 -8.85 -6.89 12.56
CA THR A 71 -10.28 -6.65 12.62
C THR A 71 -11.00 -7.93 12.21
N SER A 72 -11.59 -8.59 13.20
CA SER A 72 -12.50 -9.69 12.96
C SER A 72 -13.67 -9.23 12.09
N VAL A 73 -14.37 -10.19 11.51
CA VAL A 73 -15.59 -9.93 10.73
C VAL A 73 -16.57 -9.10 11.56
N GLU A 74 -16.67 -9.48 12.83
CA GLU A 74 -17.52 -8.87 13.84
C GLU A 74 -17.08 -7.43 14.15
N ASP A 75 -15.79 -7.11 14.06
CA ASP A 75 -15.28 -5.75 14.24
C ASP A 75 -15.60 -4.86 13.03
N SER A 76 -15.53 -5.41 11.81
CA SER A 76 -15.90 -4.65 10.61
C SER A 76 -17.40 -4.35 10.55
N GLU A 77 -18.25 -5.33 10.89
CA GLU A 77 -19.70 -5.12 10.98
C GLU A 77 -20.10 -4.18 12.11
N GLN A 78 -19.30 -4.09 13.17
CA GLN A 78 -19.48 -3.08 14.23
C GLN A 78 -19.01 -1.71 13.78
N TRP A 79 -17.90 -1.62 13.05
CA TRP A 79 -17.37 -0.37 12.52
C TRP A 79 -18.36 0.34 11.59
N GLU A 80 -19.01 -0.41 10.70
CA GLU A 80 -20.02 0.09 9.75
C GLU A 80 -21.31 0.61 10.44
N LYS A 81 -21.48 0.40 11.75
CA LYS A 81 -22.63 0.96 12.50
C LYS A 81 -22.40 2.39 12.98
N PHE A 82 -21.16 2.86 12.95
CA PHE A 82 -20.83 4.22 13.33
C PHE A 82 -20.96 5.15 12.12
N PHE A 83 -21.04 6.45 12.40
CA PHE A 83 -21.13 7.47 11.37
C PHE A 83 -19.91 7.43 10.44
N ASP A 84 -20.17 7.45 9.14
CA ASP A 84 -19.12 7.63 8.15
C ASP A 84 -18.62 9.09 8.23
N PHE A 85 -17.33 9.25 8.45
CA PHE A 85 -16.73 10.58 8.62
C PHE A 85 -16.93 11.49 7.39
N ARG A 86 -16.95 10.93 6.18
CA ARG A 86 -17.07 11.68 4.92
C ARG A 86 -18.52 11.95 4.54
N GLU A 87 -19.41 10.99 4.76
CA GLU A 87 -20.82 11.12 4.37
C GLU A 87 -21.66 11.78 5.47
N ASP A 88 -21.38 11.48 6.75
CA ASP A 88 -22.25 11.88 7.87
C ASP A 88 -21.73 13.09 8.67
N MET A 89 -20.42 13.36 8.68
CA MET A 89 -19.83 14.41 9.53
C MET A 89 -19.30 15.63 8.77
N PHE A 90 -18.63 15.43 7.63
CA PHE A 90 -17.96 16.51 6.91
C PHE A 90 -18.36 16.56 5.43
N HIS A 91 -19.03 17.63 5.03
CA HIS A 91 -19.40 17.85 3.62
C HIS A 91 -18.22 18.11 2.68
N ILE A 92 -17.07 18.51 3.24
CA ILE A 92 -15.85 18.80 2.49
C ILE A 92 -14.68 18.17 3.22
N ALA A 93 -13.97 17.29 2.52
CA ALA A 93 -12.70 16.74 2.96
C ALA A 93 -11.63 17.13 1.92
N GLN A 94 -10.52 17.68 2.40
CA GLN A 94 -9.36 17.97 1.56
C GLN A 94 -8.18 17.11 2.02
N ILE A 95 -7.46 16.55 1.06
CA ILE A 95 -6.16 15.95 1.32
C ILE A 95 -5.08 17.03 1.47
N GLY A 96 -3.97 16.68 2.10
CA GLY A 96 -2.81 17.56 2.22
C GLY A 96 -2.31 18.07 0.86
N VAL A 97 -1.72 19.26 0.84
CA VAL A 97 -1.17 19.86 -0.37
C VAL A 97 0.03 19.03 -0.87
N GLN A 98 -0.01 18.61 -2.13
CA GLN A 98 1.11 17.94 -2.79
C GLN A 98 1.84 18.93 -3.70
N THR A 99 3.08 19.28 -3.38
CA THR A 99 3.82 20.30 -4.15
C THR A 99 4.63 19.70 -5.31
N SER A 100 4.89 18.39 -5.29
CA SER A 100 5.80 17.66 -6.21
C SER A 100 7.26 18.17 -6.22
N ARG A 101 7.56 19.26 -5.50
CA ARG A 101 8.85 19.94 -5.45
C ARG A 101 9.01 20.61 -4.08
N ASP A 102 9.00 19.78 -3.03
CA ASP A 102 9.00 20.27 -1.65
C ASP A 102 10.20 21.16 -1.36
N GLU A 103 11.37 20.87 -1.91
CA GLU A 103 12.58 21.71 -1.76
C GLU A 103 12.39 23.15 -2.27
N LEU A 104 11.49 23.37 -3.24
CA LEU A 104 11.18 24.71 -3.74
C LEU A 104 10.05 25.36 -2.96
N SER A 105 9.00 24.59 -2.66
CA SER A 105 7.72 25.09 -2.16
C SER A 105 7.61 25.09 -0.63
N ILE A 106 8.52 24.45 0.08
CA ILE A 106 8.55 24.34 1.54
C ILE A 106 9.92 24.81 2.03
N ASP A 107 9.95 25.68 3.03
CA ASP A 107 11.17 26.07 3.74
C ASP A 107 10.84 26.37 5.20
N TYR A 108 11.82 26.17 6.08
CA TYR A 108 11.72 26.64 7.46
C TYR A 108 12.01 28.15 7.57
N ASP A 109 12.74 28.72 6.61
CA ASP A 109 13.03 30.15 6.54
C ASP A 109 12.09 30.87 5.58
N HIS A 110 11.27 31.75 6.13
CA HIS A 110 10.30 32.54 5.37
C HIS A 110 10.96 33.41 4.28
N THR A 111 12.11 34.01 4.55
CA THR A 111 12.80 34.90 3.60
C THR A 111 13.34 34.09 2.43
N ARG A 112 13.94 32.93 2.67
CA ARG A 112 14.41 32.03 1.62
C ARG A 112 13.26 31.56 0.74
N LEU A 113 12.13 31.18 1.34
CA LEU A 113 10.95 30.76 0.59
C LEU A 113 10.41 31.91 -0.27
N LYS A 114 10.22 33.09 0.33
CA LYS A 114 9.72 34.29 -0.37
C LYS A 114 10.62 34.67 -1.55
N ASN A 115 11.93 34.70 -1.36
CA ASN A 115 12.88 35.00 -2.43
C ASN A 115 12.75 34.01 -3.58
N ARG A 116 12.61 32.69 -3.29
CA ARG A 116 12.35 31.71 -4.35
C ARG A 116 11.08 32.03 -5.12
N PHE A 117 9.99 32.28 -4.42
CA PHE A 117 8.73 32.65 -5.08
C PHE A 117 8.89 33.91 -5.94
N GLU A 118 9.54 34.96 -5.43
CA GLU A 118 9.80 36.19 -6.18
C GLU A 118 10.65 35.93 -7.44
N ASP A 119 11.68 35.08 -7.34
CA ASP A 119 12.50 34.69 -8.49
C ASP A 119 11.66 34.01 -9.60
N PHE A 120 10.68 33.17 -9.23
CA PHE A 120 9.78 32.54 -10.21
C PHE A 120 8.77 33.50 -10.86
N PHE A 121 8.46 34.63 -10.21
CA PHE A 121 7.54 35.64 -10.73
C PHE A 121 8.25 36.81 -11.41
N ASP A 122 9.57 36.96 -11.24
CA ASP A 122 10.36 38.00 -11.89
C ASP A 122 10.49 37.72 -13.40
N ARG A 123 9.92 38.64 -14.20
CA ARG A 123 9.94 38.56 -15.67
C ARG A 123 11.33 38.79 -16.27
N ASN A 124 12.28 39.29 -15.49
CA ASN A 124 13.66 39.50 -15.93
C ASN A 124 14.51 38.23 -15.79
N ILE A 125 14.03 37.22 -15.06
CA ILE A 125 14.74 35.94 -14.89
C ILE A 125 14.20 34.95 -15.92
N THR A 126 15.09 34.40 -16.73
CA THR A 126 14.74 33.40 -17.73
C THR A 126 14.54 32.02 -17.12
N VAL A 127 13.76 31.17 -17.78
CA VAL A 127 13.56 29.77 -17.38
C VAL A 127 14.90 29.02 -17.27
N LYS A 128 15.87 29.32 -18.14
CA LYS A 128 17.19 28.70 -18.11
C LYS A 128 17.96 29.05 -16.83
N GLU A 129 17.86 30.30 -16.40
CA GLU A 129 18.49 30.77 -15.16
C GLU A 129 17.84 30.12 -13.93
N LEU A 130 16.51 30.02 -13.88
CA LEU A 130 15.80 29.33 -12.81
C LEU A 130 16.16 27.85 -12.70
N ILE A 131 16.23 27.16 -13.85
CA ILE A 131 16.64 25.75 -13.92
C ILE A 131 18.05 25.58 -13.33
N SER A 132 18.98 26.47 -13.68
CA SER A 132 20.35 26.42 -13.16
C SER A 132 20.41 26.77 -11.67
N LYS A 133 19.71 27.82 -11.25
CA LYS A 133 19.74 28.36 -9.87
C LYS A 133 19.21 27.35 -8.86
N TYR A 134 18.15 26.64 -9.22
CA TYR A 134 17.49 25.67 -8.34
C TYR A 134 17.73 24.21 -8.72
N ASN A 135 18.71 23.94 -9.58
CA ASN A 135 19.07 22.59 -10.03
C ASN A 135 17.86 21.76 -10.50
N LEU A 136 16.98 22.38 -11.29
CA LEU A 136 15.74 21.74 -11.73
C LEU A 136 16.02 20.79 -12.90
N ALA A 137 15.38 19.63 -12.90
CA ALA A 137 15.42 18.77 -14.07
C ALA A 137 14.76 19.48 -15.26
N LYS A 138 15.44 19.50 -16.41
CA LYS A 138 14.84 19.99 -17.66
C LYS A 138 13.66 19.08 -17.99
N TRP A 139 12.46 19.65 -18.02
CA TRP A 139 11.26 18.91 -18.40
C TRP A 139 11.41 18.41 -19.84
N LYS A 140 11.43 17.08 -19.99
CA LYS A 140 11.33 16.40 -21.28
C LYS A 140 9.86 16.04 -21.43
N GLY A 141 9.09 16.91 -22.09
CA GLY A 141 7.70 16.60 -22.39
C GLY A 141 7.57 15.40 -23.32
N ASN A 142 6.47 14.66 -23.17
CA ASN A 142 5.94 13.76 -24.19
C ASN A 142 5.24 14.57 -25.28
#